data_AF-A0A143YUP2-F1
#
_entry.id   AF-A0A143YUP2-F1
#
_cell.length_a   1.000
_cell.length_b   1.000
_cell.length_c   1.000
_cell.angle_alpha   90.00
_cell.angle_beta   90.00
_cell.angle_gamma   90.00
#
_symmetry.space_group_name_H-M   'P 1'
#
loop_
_entity.id
_entity.type
_entity.pdbx_description
1 polymer ?
#
loop_
_entity_poly.entity_id
_entity_poly.type
_entity_poly.pdbx_seq_one_letter_code
_entity_poly.pdbx_strand_id
1 'polypeptide(L)'
;MEKMIDVFAMGYGTVPRMVMTDRELTVEAKAIYGYFAACIGAGDTHFPTVEDICKDLNMGMERFQKHKKLLLAKGYLTIQKDPAANGRFGRNIYVVQQMDLLQYK
;
A
#
# COMPACT_ATOMS: atom_id res chain seq x y z
N MET A 1 19.65 8.30 -29.38
CA MET A 1 19.84 7.18 -28.43
C MET A 1 18.63 7.19 -27.52
N GLU A 2 17.72 6.22 -27.65
CA GLU A 2 16.56 6.10 -26.76
C GLU A 2 17.06 5.88 -25.32
N LYS A 3 16.61 6.71 -24.38
CA LYS A 3 16.87 6.48 -22.96
C LYS A 3 16.04 5.28 -22.54
N MET A 4 16.69 4.14 -22.32
CA MET A 4 16.07 3.01 -21.65
C MET A 4 15.92 3.37 -20.17
N ILE A 5 14.67 3.38 -19.69
CA ILE A 5 14.38 3.59 -18.27
C ILE A 5 14.39 2.22 -17.60
N ASP A 6 15.24 2.03 -16.59
CA ASP A 6 15.23 0.83 -15.75
C ASP A 6 13.88 0.69 -15.06
N VAL A 7 13.30 -0.50 -15.04
CA VAL A 7 12.01 -0.78 -14.39
C VAL A 7 12.03 -0.44 -12.89
N PHE A 8 13.21 -0.49 -12.26
CA PHE A 8 13.40 -0.12 -10.86
C PHE A 8 13.59 1.39 -10.64
N ALA A 9 13.72 2.18 -11.71
CA ALA A 9 14.02 3.61 -11.61
C ALA A 9 12.90 4.42 -10.93
N MET A 10 11.67 3.90 -10.93
CA MET A 10 10.50 4.52 -10.27
C MET A 10 10.20 3.92 -8.89
N GLY A 11 11.08 3.05 -8.39
CA GLY A 11 10.93 2.41 -7.10
C GLY A 11 10.42 0.97 -7.16
N TYR A 12 10.63 0.27 -6.05
CA TYR A 12 10.19 -1.11 -5.83
C TYR A 12 10.06 -1.36 -4.33
N GLY A 13 9.45 -2.48 -3.97
CA GLY A 13 9.37 -2.91 -2.59
C GLY A 13 9.21 -4.41 -2.41
N THR A 14 9.38 -4.84 -1.17
CA THR A 14 9.30 -6.25 -0.81
C THR A 14 7.89 -6.62 -0.38
N VAL A 15 7.42 -7.80 -0.80
CA VAL A 15 6.15 -8.37 -0.36
C VAL A 15 6.42 -9.54 0.59
N PRO A 16 6.01 -9.48 1.87
CA PRO A 16 6.20 -10.58 2.79
C PRO A 16 5.39 -11.82 2.40
N ARG A 17 6.00 -13.00 2.57
CA ARG A 17 5.34 -14.30 2.35
C ARG A 17 4.03 -14.40 3.12
N MET A 18 3.99 -13.91 4.36
CA MET A 18 2.80 -13.96 5.23
C MET A 18 1.56 -13.37 4.55
N VAL A 19 1.68 -12.20 3.93
CA VAL A 19 0.59 -11.54 3.18
C VAL A 19 0.15 -12.42 2.00
N MET A 20 1.10 -12.98 1.26
CA MET A 20 0.80 -13.79 0.08
C MET A 20 0.22 -15.16 0.43
N THR A 21 0.56 -15.70 1.61
CA THR A 21 0.05 -17.00 2.10
C THR A 21 -1.19 -16.90 2.98
N ASP A 22 -1.59 -15.70 3.39
CA ASP A 22 -2.84 -15.50 4.12
C ASP A 22 -4.03 -15.91 3.22
N ARG A 23 -4.78 -16.92 3.66
CA ARG A 23 -5.92 -17.48 2.92
C ARG A 23 -7.20 -16.69 3.10
N GLU A 24 -7.26 -15.80 4.09
CA GLU A 24 -8.39 -14.91 4.33
C GLU A 24 -8.27 -13.63 3.50
N LEU A 25 -7.09 -13.34 2.96
CA LEU A 25 -6.90 -12.28 1.97
C LEU A 25 -7.32 -12.72 0.56
N THR A 26 -8.19 -11.91 -0.04
CA THR A 26 -8.54 -11.97 -1.46
C THR A 26 -7.35 -11.61 -2.36
N VAL A 27 -7.38 -12.03 -3.62
CA VAL A 27 -6.38 -11.65 -4.64
C VAL A 27 -6.25 -10.13 -4.76
N GLU A 28 -7.37 -9.39 -4.73
CA GLU A 28 -7.36 -7.94 -4.82
C GLU A 28 -6.70 -7.27 -3.60
N ALA A 29 -6.93 -7.80 -2.39
CA ALA A 29 -6.25 -7.31 -1.19
C ALA A 29 -4.72 -7.51 -1.30
N LYS A 30 -4.29 -8.66 -1.84
CA LYS A 30 -2.87 -8.93 -2.09
C LYS A 30 -2.27 -7.99 -3.14
N ALA A 31 -3.01 -7.69 -4.21
CA ALA A 31 -2.61 -6.72 -5.22
C ALA A 31 -2.47 -5.30 -4.66
N ILE A 32 -3.45 -4.86 -3.85
CA ILE A 32 -3.41 -3.56 -3.17
C ILE A 32 -2.20 -3.46 -2.24
N TYR A 33 -1.90 -4.51 -1.47
CA TYR A 33 -0.71 -4.54 -0.63
C TYR A 33 0.58 -4.43 -1.47
N GLY A 34 0.68 -5.21 -2.56
CA GLY A 34 1.84 -5.17 -3.46
C GLY A 34 2.07 -3.80 -4.07
N TYR A 35 1.00 -3.11 -4.46
CA TYR A 35 1.06 -1.74 -4.93
C TYR A 35 1.63 -0.79 -3.87
N PHE A 36 1.10 -0.83 -2.64
CA PHE A 36 1.65 -0.04 -1.54
C PHE A 36 3.11 -0.36 -1.25
N ALA A 37 3.51 -1.63 -1.29
CA ALA A 37 4.90 -2.03 -1.11
C ALA A 37 5.80 -1.41 -2.19
N ALA A 38 5.38 -1.45 -3.46
CA ALA A 38 6.13 -0.86 -4.57
C ALA A 38 6.28 0.67 -4.45
N CYS A 39 5.22 1.37 -4.04
CA CYS A 39 5.24 2.84 -3.92
C CYS A 39 5.96 3.35 -2.66
N ILE A 40 5.89 2.64 -1.53
CA ILE A 40 6.44 3.09 -0.25
C ILE A 40 7.89 2.60 -0.05
N GLY A 41 8.28 1.49 -0.67
CA GLY A 41 9.58 0.83 -0.47
C GLY A 41 10.80 1.61 -0.97
N ALA A 42 10.63 2.60 -1.85
CA ALA A 42 11.74 3.29 -2.51
C ALA A 42 12.06 4.69 -1.94
N GLY A 43 11.43 5.08 -0.83
CA GLY A 43 11.66 6.42 -0.25
C GLY A 43 11.06 7.57 -1.06
N ASP A 44 10.22 7.28 -2.06
CA ASP A 44 9.41 8.30 -2.70
C ASP A 44 8.31 8.75 -1.73
N THR A 45 8.19 10.07 -1.56
CA THR A 45 7.29 10.69 -0.58
C THR A 45 5.93 11.04 -1.19
N HIS A 46 5.76 10.82 -2.49
CA HIS A 46 4.49 11.03 -3.14
C HIS A 46 3.55 9.84 -2.92
N PHE A 47 2.75 9.92 -1.87
CA PHE A 47 1.68 8.95 -1.64
C PHE A 47 0.60 9.08 -2.72
N PRO A 48 0.32 8.02 -3.50
CA PRO A 48 -0.70 8.06 -4.54
C PRO A 48 -2.07 8.28 -3.92
N THR A 49 -2.93 9.03 -4.62
CA THR A 49 -4.31 9.22 -4.18
C THR A 49 -5.12 7.93 -4.37
N VAL A 50 -6.29 7.84 -3.73
CA VAL A 50 -7.20 6.71 -3.97
C VAL A 50 -7.57 6.59 -5.45
N GLU A 51 -7.69 7.71 -6.15
CA GLU A 51 -7.99 7.74 -7.58
C GLU A 51 -6.82 7.17 -8.40
N ASP A 52 -5.59 7.54 -8.09
CA ASP A 52 -4.38 7.03 -8.76
C ASP A 52 -4.26 5.52 -8.57
N ILE A 53 -4.42 5.03 -7.32
CA ILE A 53 -4.39 3.60 -7.01
C ILE A 53 -5.46 2.85 -7.82
N CYS A 54 -6.67 3.40 -7.91
CA CYS A 54 -7.76 2.78 -8.66
C CYS A 54 -7.47 2.72 -10.16
N LYS A 55 -6.86 3.77 -10.73
CA LYS A 55 -6.43 3.80 -12.13
C LYS A 55 -5.34 2.76 -12.39
N ASP A 56 -4.30 2.74 -11.56
CA ASP A 56 -3.15 1.85 -11.73
C ASP A 56 -3.52 0.38 -11.58
N LEU A 57 -4.40 0.06 -10.62
CA LEU A 57 -4.89 -1.30 -10.40
C LEU A 57 -6.07 -1.67 -11.31
N ASN A 58 -6.52 -0.77 -12.18
CA ASN A 58 -7.71 -0.93 -13.02
C ASN A 58 -8.92 -1.44 -12.21
N MET A 59 -9.22 -0.74 -11.11
CA MET A 59 -10.20 -1.18 -10.11
C MET A 59 -11.16 -0.05 -9.73
N GLY A 60 -12.44 -0.39 -9.51
CA GLY A 60 -13.42 0.58 -9.03
C GLY A 60 -13.18 0.97 -7.56
N MET A 61 -13.51 2.23 -7.21
CA MET A 61 -13.30 2.78 -5.87
C MET A 61 -13.95 1.95 -4.76
N GLU A 62 -15.18 1.46 -4.96
CA GLU A 62 -15.86 0.61 -3.97
C GLU A 62 -15.12 -0.71 -3.72
N ARG A 63 -14.63 -1.33 -4.80
CA ARG A 63 -13.82 -2.56 -4.74
C ARG A 63 -12.52 -2.28 -3.98
N PHE A 64 -11.81 -1.20 -4.32
CA PHE A 64 -10.62 -0.77 -3.60
C PHE A 64 -10.90 -0.61 -2.10
N GLN A 65 -11.93 0.16 -1.72
CA GLN A 65 -12.25 0.43 -0.32
C GLN A 65 -12.61 -0.85 0.44
N LYS A 66 -13.34 -1.78 -0.18
CA LYS A 66 -13.70 -3.08 0.41
C LYS A 66 -12.44 -3.89 0.75
N HIS A 67 -11.54 -4.08 -0.20
CA HIS A 67 -10.34 -4.92 0.01
C HIS A 67 -9.27 -4.21 0.86
N LYS A 68 -9.18 -2.88 0.79
CA LYS A 68 -8.35 -2.09 1.71
C LYS A 68 -8.81 -2.25 3.17
N LYS A 69 -10.12 -2.23 3.43
CA LYS A 69 -10.66 -2.46 4.79
C LYS A 69 -10.27 -3.83 5.34
N LEU A 70 -10.20 -4.87 4.49
CA LEU A 70 -9.73 -6.18 4.89
C LEU A 70 -8.26 -6.17 5.33
N LEU A 71 -7.39 -5.47 4.58
CA LEU A 71 -5.98 -5.30 4.97
C LEU A 71 -5.83 -4.57 6.31
N LEU A 72 -6.62 -3.50 6.53
CA LEU A 72 -6.65 -2.77 7.80
C LEU A 72 -7.10 -3.66 8.96
N ALA A 73 -8.18 -4.42 8.76
CA ALA A 73 -8.72 -5.32 9.79
C ALA A 73 -7.75 -6.45 10.16
N LYS A 74 -6.94 -6.91 9.21
CA LYS A 74 -5.87 -7.90 9.41
C LYS A 74 -4.56 -7.32 9.95
N GLY A 75 -4.44 -5.99 10.03
CA GLY A 75 -3.23 -5.31 10.50
C GLY A 75 -2.09 -5.22 9.48
N TYR A 76 -2.29 -5.65 8.23
CA TYR A 76 -1.25 -5.56 7.19
C TYR A 76 -1.03 -4.13 6.67
N LEU A 77 -2.01 -3.26 6.88
CA LEU A 77 -1.96 -1.85 6.54
C LEU A 77 -2.34 -1.04 7.76
N THR A 78 -1.68 0.10 8.00
CA THR A 78 -2.19 1.13 8.91
C THR A 78 -2.28 2.48 8.22
N ILE A 79 -3.18 3.33 8.71
CA ILE A 79 -3.31 4.71 8.25
C ILE A 79 -2.79 5.60 9.37
N GLN A 80 -1.71 6.32 9.09
CA GLN A 80 -1.27 7.43 9.92
C GLN A 80 -1.82 8.73 9.33
N LYS A 81 -2.19 9.66 10.20
CA LYS A 81 -2.51 11.03 9.77
C LYS A 81 -1.22 11.83 9.76
N ASP A 82 -0.99 12.58 8.70
CA ASP A 82 0.13 13.52 8.62
C ASP A 82 0.09 14.50 9.82
N PRO A 83 1.08 14.47 10.73
CA PRO A 83 1.15 15.36 11.89
C PRO A 83 1.34 16.83 11.51
N ALA A 84 1.85 17.13 10.30
CA ALA A 84 2.10 18.47 9.81
C ALA A 84 0.84 19.17 9.26
N ALA A 85 -0.29 18.46 9.16
CA ALA A 85 -1.55 19.02 8.73
C ALA A 85 -2.20 19.85 9.85
N ASN A 86 -1.77 21.10 9.99
CA ASN A 86 -2.39 22.13 10.83
C ASN A 86 -3.81 22.50 10.33
N GLY A 87 -4.74 21.56 10.45
CA GLY A 87 -6.16 21.77 10.21
C GLY A 87 -6.50 22.23 8.79
N ARG A 88 -6.63 21.27 7.86
CA ARG A 88 -7.82 21.18 6.98
C ARG A 88 -7.84 19.99 6.03
N PHE A 89 -6.71 19.36 5.69
CA PHE A 89 -6.71 18.17 4.82
C PHE A 89 -5.52 17.26 5.15
N GLY A 90 -5.60 16.54 6.27
CA GLY A 90 -4.60 15.51 6.59
C GLY A 90 -4.65 14.41 5.54
N ARG A 91 -3.62 14.31 4.69
CA ARG A 91 -3.46 13.18 3.78
C ARG A 91 -3.27 11.91 4.62
N ASN A 92 -3.93 10.83 4.22
CA ASN A 92 -3.72 9.52 4.84
C ASN A 92 -2.36 8.99 4.39
N ILE A 93 -1.44 8.80 5.34
CA ILE A 93 -0.16 8.13 5.13
C ILE A 93 -0.40 6.65 5.37
N TYR A 94 -0.31 5.85 4.31
CA TYR A 94 -0.43 4.41 4.42
C TYR A 94 0.92 3.84 4.83
N VAL A 95 0.97 3.16 5.97
CA VAL A 95 2.19 2.49 6.43
C VAL A 95 2.00 1.00 6.21
N VAL A 96 2.88 0.43 5.39
CA VAL A 96 3.03 -1.01 5.26
C VAL A 96 3.74 -1.49 6.52
N GLN A 97 3.02 -2.18 7.41
CA GLN A 97 3.65 -2.65 8.63
C GLN A 97 4.61 -3.80 8.33
N GLN A 98 5.85 -3.65 8.80
CA GLN A 98 6.71 -4.78 9.10
C GLN A 98 6.14 -5.40 10.38
N MET A 99 5.33 -6.47 10.25
CA MET A 99 4.72 -7.16 11.39
C MET A 99 5.82 -7.61 12.36
N ASP A 100 5.81 -7.06 13.57
CA ASP A 100 6.68 -7.50 14.65
C ASP A 100 6.03 -8.73 15.32
N LEU A 101 6.69 -9.89 15.24
CA LEU A 101 6.16 -11.20 15.64
C LEU A 101 5.96 -11.34 17.17
N LEU A 102 6.26 -10.30 17.94
CA LEU A 102 6.19 -10.30 19.41
C LEU A 102 4.77 -10.12 19.98
N GLN A 103 3.76 -9.81 19.14
CA GLN A 103 2.35 -9.66 19.57
C GLN A 103 1.53 -10.96 19.46
N TYR A 104 2.17 -12.08 19.09
CA TYR A 104 1.50 -13.39 18.88
C TYR A 104 2.00 -14.49 19.82
N LYS A 105 2.61 -14.12 20.95
CA LYS A 105 3.01 -15.03 22.03
C LYS A 105 2.04 -14.99 23.20
#